data_AF-A0A7W0MI06-F1
#
_entry.id   AF-A0A7W0MI06-F1
#
_cell.length_a   1.000
_cell.length_b   1.000
_cell.length_c   1.000
_cell.angle_alpha   90.00
_cell.angle_beta   90.00
_cell.angle_gamma   90.00
#
_symmetry.space_group_name_H-M   'P 1'
#
loop_
_entity.id
_entity.type
_entity.pdbx_description
1 polymer ?
#
loop_
_entity_poly.entity_id
_entity_poly.type
_entity_poly.pdbx_seq_one_letter_code
_entity_poly.pdbx_strand_id
1 'polypeptide(L)'
;MTKKNGFDMELFFAALADRTRLRLINLMALDEICVCFFVAVIGASQPKISRHLAYLRKAGLVNARRDGKWIHYSLADPPNEKAALVFREVLTWLAEEEGMKLDRRRLAKVCCAPQPQLPVQLQGAPKPATLAAS
;
A
#
# COMPACT_ATOMS: atom_id res chain seq x y z
N MET A 1 -14.95 3.41 -31.56
CA MET A 1 -13.90 2.37 -31.49
C MET A 1 -13.51 2.17 -30.04
N THR A 2 -14.13 1.18 -29.38
CA THR A 2 -13.88 0.82 -27.99
C THR A 2 -12.50 0.18 -27.88
N LYS A 3 -11.55 0.88 -27.27
CA LYS A 3 -10.24 0.31 -26.93
C LYS A 3 -10.51 -0.82 -25.92
N LYS A 4 -10.29 -2.08 -26.31
CA LYS A 4 -10.25 -3.20 -25.34
C LYS A 4 -9.17 -2.81 -24.33
N ASN A 5 -9.58 -2.46 -23.10
CA ASN A 5 -8.68 -2.30 -21.96
C ASN A 5 -8.13 -3.68 -21.62
N GLY A 6 -7.15 -4.13 -22.41
CA GLY A 6 -6.39 -5.33 -22.12
C GLY A 6 -5.49 -5.10 -20.90
N PHE A 7 -5.25 -6.17 -20.17
CA PHE A 7 -4.23 -6.19 -19.12
C PHE A 7 -2.85 -5.85 -19.71
N ASP A 8 -2.17 -4.87 -19.12
CA ASP A 8 -0.83 -4.45 -19.52
C ASP A 8 0.21 -5.23 -18.69
N MET A 9 0.78 -6.28 -19.30
CA MET A 9 1.75 -7.16 -18.65
C MET A 9 3.05 -6.45 -18.31
N GLU A 10 3.54 -5.57 -19.20
CA GLU A 10 4.79 -4.84 -18.97
C GLU A 10 4.63 -3.89 -17.78
N LEU A 11 3.53 -3.14 -17.73
CA LEU A 11 3.23 -2.25 -16.61
C LEU A 11 3.07 -3.00 -15.29
N PHE A 12 2.46 -4.19 -15.30
CA PHE A 12 2.34 -5.04 -14.11
C PHE A 12 3.71 -5.42 -13.54
N PHE A 13 4.61 -5.99 -14.36
CA PHE A 13 5.94 -6.37 -13.88
C PHE A 13 6.79 -5.16 -13.52
N ALA A 14 6.70 -4.08 -14.31
CA ALA A 14 7.39 -2.83 -13.99
C ALA A 14 6.91 -2.26 -12.64
N ALA A 15 5.63 -2.39 -12.30
CA ALA A 15 5.10 -1.97 -11.00
C ALA A 15 5.69 -2.77 -9.83
N LEU A 16 5.93 -4.07 -10.03
CA LEU A 16 6.53 -4.95 -9.03
C LEU A 16 8.06 -4.78 -8.91
N ALA A 17 8.74 -4.27 -9.95
CA ALA A 17 10.19 -4.09 -9.99
C ALA A 17 10.71 -2.83 -9.25
N ASP A 18 10.08 -2.42 -8.14
CA ASP A 18 10.57 -1.31 -7.30
C ASP A 18 10.37 -1.59 -5.82
N ARG A 19 11.45 -1.41 -5.05
CA ARG A 19 11.47 -1.70 -3.61
C ARG A 19 10.45 -0.88 -2.82
N THR A 20 10.25 0.39 -3.15
CA THR A 20 9.28 1.23 -2.42
C THR A 20 7.85 0.78 -2.70
N ARG A 21 7.54 0.42 -3.95
CA ARG A 21 6.24 -0.15 -4.33
C ARG A 21 5.98 -1.50 -3.64
N LEU A 22 6.97 -2.39 -3.58
CA LEU A 22 6.85 -3.65 -2.85
C LEU A 22 6.60 -3.43 -1.34
N ARG A 23 7.30 -2.46 -0.72
CA ARG A 23 7.03 -2.07 0.68
C ARG A 23 5.61 -1.55 0.87
N LEU A 24 5.10 -0.72 -0.05
CA LEU A 24 3.72 -0.23 -0.01
C LEU A 24 2.71 -1.37 -0.11
N ILE A 25 2.88 -2.27 -1.10
CA ILE A 25 2.04 -3.46 -1.28
C ILE A 25 2.02 -4.30 0.01
N ASN A 26 3.19 -4.57 0.59
CA ASN A 26 3.33 -5.31 1.84
C ASN A 26 2.55 -4.67 3.01
N LEU A 27 2.57 -3.33 3.12
CA LEU A 27 1.87 -2.62 4.19
C LEU A 27 0.33 -2.66 4.04
N MET A 28 -0.18 -2.87 2.82
CA MET A 28 -1.62 -2.99 2.53
C MET A 28 -2.13 -4.43 2.57
N ALA A 29 -1.27 -5.42 2.84
CA ALA A 29 -1.62 -6.83 2.73
C ALA A 29 -2.82 -7.28 3.59
N LEU A 30 -3.08 -6.58 4.71
CA LEU A 30 -4.15 -6.90 5.65
C LEU A 30 -5.20 -5.80 5.80
N ASP A 31 -4.95 -4.61 5.26
CA ASP A 31 -5.71 -3.41 5.61
C ASP A 31 -5.72 -2.36 4.50
N GLU A 32 -6.76 -1.53 4.55
CA GLU A 32 -6.75 -0.23 3.89
C GLU A 32 -5.96 0.79 4.73
N ILE A 33 -4.97 1.44 4.13
CA ILE A 33 -4.01 2.32 4.81
C ILE A 33 -4.07 3.74 4.26
N CYS A 34 -4.12 4.74 5.16
CA CYS A 34 -3.99 6.15 4.77
C CYS A 34 -2.56 6.48 4.31
N VAL A 35 -2.43 7.33 3.29
CA VAL A 35 -1.13 7.78 2.75
C VAL A 35 -0.16 8.25 3.83
N CYS A 36 -0.66 8.91 4.88
CA CYS A 36 0.18 9.43 5.96
C CYS A 36 0.95 8.33 6.71
N PHE A 37 0.37 7.13 6.87
CA PHE A 37 1.07 6.02 7.52
C PHE A 37 2.21 5.49 6.66
N PHE A 38 2.04 5.45 5.33
CA PHE A 38 3.14 5.07 4.44
C PHE A 38 4.32 6.03 4.56
N VAL A 39 4.06 7.35 4.61
CA VAL A 39 5.11 8.36 4.78
C VAL A 39 5.89 8.12 6.08
N ALA A 40 5.18 7.89 7.18
CA ALA A 40 5.79 7.64 8.49
C ALA A 40 6.60 6.34 8.54
N VAL A 41 6.10 5.25 7.97
CA VAL A 41 6.76 3.93 8.03
C VAL A 41 7.92 3.82 7.04
N ILE A 42 7.73 4.33 5.81
CA ILE A 42 8.73 4.23 4.74
C ILE A 42 9.84 5.26 4.91
N GLY A 43 9.56 6.41 5.53
CA GLY A 43 10.51 7.51 5.70
C GLY A 43 10.77 8.30 4.42
N ALA A 44 9.82 8.28 3.48
CA ALA A 44 9.91 9.01 2.22
C ALA A 44 8.86 10.12 2.16
N SER A 45 9.14 11.18 1.39
CA SER A 45 8.23 12.31 1.26
C SER A 45 6.88 11.92 0.65
N GLN A 46 5.81 12.61 1.04
CA GLN A 46 4.47 12.36 0.53
C GLN A 46 4.37 12.45 -1.01
N PRO A 47 5.00 13.41 -1.72
CA PRO A 47 4.98 13.43 -3.18
C PRO A 47 5.62 12.19 -3.81
N LYS A 48 6.67 11.64 -3.19
CA LYS A 48 7.32 10.40 -3.65
C LYS A 48 6.39 9.21 -3.45
N ILE A 49 5.80 9.06 -2.26
CA ILE A 49 4.84 8.00 -1.96
C ILE A 49 3.63 8.05 -2.89
N SER A 50 3.02 9.22 -3.06
CA SER A 50 1.86 9.41 -3.95
C SER A 50 2.17 9.02 -5.41
N ARG A 51 3.40 9.27 -5.88
CA ARG A 51 3.82 8.87 -7.23
C ARG A 51 3.90 7.34 -7.38
N HIS A 52 4.46 6.66 -6.39
CA HIS A 52 4.51 5.19 -6.38
C HIS A 52 3.09 4.59 -6.32
N LEU A 53 2.21 5.14 -5.48
CA LEU A 53 0.81 4.72 -5.38
C LEU A 53 0.01 4.97 -6.66
N ALA A 54 0.21 6.12 -7.32
CA ALA A 54 -0.40 6.39 -8.61
C ALA A 54 0.05 5.38 -9.69
N TYR A 55 1.33 4.98 -9.66
CA TYR A 55 1.86 3.95 -10.56
C TYR A 55 1.21 2.58 -10.27
N LEU A 56 1.14 2.17 -9.01
CA LEU A 56 0.48 0.92 -8.61
C LEU A 56 -1.00 0.91 -9.02
N ARG A 57 -1.69 2.05 -8.87
CA ARG A 57 -3.10 2.20 -9.28
C ARG A 57 -3.25 2.08 -10.79
N LYS A 58 -2.36 2.69 -11.57
CA LYS A 58 -2.34 2.56 -13.03
C LYS A 58 -2.14 1.09 -13.46
N ALA A 59 -1.32 0.35 -12.72
CA ALA A 59 -1.10 -1.09 -12.93
C ALA A 59 -2.26 -1.98 -12.43
N GLY A 60 -3.30 -1.40 -11.79
CA GLY A 60 -4.43 -2.15 -11.25
C GLY A 60 -4.12 -2.97 -9.99
N LEU A 61 -3.04 -2.63 -9.27
CA LEU A 61 -2.61 -3.38 -8.08
C LEU A 61 -3.17 -2.82 -6.77
N VAL A 62 -3.70 -1.59 -6.79
CA VAL A 62 -4.25 -0.93 -5.61
C VAL A 62 -5.49 -0.12 -5.96
N ASN A 63 -6.40 -0.04 -4.99
CA ASN A 63 -7.55 0.85 -4.99
C ASN A 63 -7.25 2.11 -4.19
N ALA A 64 -8.02 3.18 -4.43
CA ALA A 64 -7.95 4.41 -3.66
C ALA A 64 -9.34 4.88 -3.26
N ARG A 65 -9.54 5.19 -1.98
CA ARG A 65 -10.78 5.74 -1.42
C ARG A 65 -10.47 7.07 -0.74
N ARG A 66 -11.38 8.04 -0.88
CA ARG A 66 -11.30 9.31 -0.16
C ARG A 66 -12.25 9.30 1.02
N ASP A 67 -11.76 9.69 2.19
CA ASP A 67 -12.52 9.84 3.42
C ASP A 67 -12.22 11.21 4.03
N GLY A 68 -13.10 12.18 3.77
CA GLY A 68 -12.87 13.59 4.08
C GLY A 68 -11.58 14.13 3.43
N LYS A 69 -10.59 14.47 4.26
CA LYS A 69 -9.27 14.96 3.82
C LYS A 69 -8.25 13.85 3.61
N TRP A 70 -8.57 12.61 3.97
CA TRP A 70 -7.66 11.47 3.93
C TRP A 70 -7.87 10.67 2.65
N ILE A 71 -6.76 10.17 2.09
CA ILE A 71 -6.79 9.22 0.98
C ILE A 71 -6.23 7.91 1.50
N HIS A 72 -7.00 6.87 1.26
CA HIS A 72 -6.78 5.51 1.71
C HIS A 72 -6.49 4.62 0.52
N TYR A 73 -5.59 3.65 0.70
CA TYR A 73 -5.24 2.67 -0.32
C TYR A 73 -5.38 1.26 0.23
N SER A 74 -5.91 0.37 -0.60
CA SER A 74 -6.00 -1.06 -0.34
C SER A 74 -5.49 -1.84 -1.55
N LEU A 75 -5.14 -3.10 -1.36
CA LEU A 75 -4.81 -3.96 -2.50
C LEU A 75 -6.02 -4.17 -3.41
N ALA A 76 -5.73 -4.36 -4.69
CA ALA A 76 -6.71 -4.76 -5.70
C ALA A 76 -6.27 -6.08 -6.32
N ASP A 77 -7.24 -6.93 -6.68
CA ASP A 77 -6.94 -8.12 -7.46
C ASP A 77 -6.69 -7.73 -8.93
N PRO A 78 -5.53 -8.10 -9.51
CA PRO A 78 -5.27 -7.87 -10.92
C PRO A 78 -6.37 -8.53 -11.78
N PRO A 79 -6.87 -7.86 -12.83
CA PRO A 79 -7.98 -8.38 -13.64
C PRO A 79 -7.59 -9.60 -14.50
N ASN A 80 -6.30 -9.89 -14.63
CA ASN A 80 -5.79 -11.07 -15.33
C ASN A 80 -5.48 -12.19 -14.32
N GLU A 81 -6.00 -13.39 -14.55
CA GLU A 81 -5.87 -14.53 -13.63
C GLU A 81 -4.41 -14.94 -13.36
N LYS A 82 -3.54 -14.91 -14.37
CA LYS A 82 -2.12 -15.25 -14.21
C LYS A 82 -1.39 -14.17 -13.41
N ALA A 83 -1.70 -12.91 -13.68
CA ALA A 83 -1.18 -11.79 -12.90
C ALA A 83 -1.65 -11.86 -11.43
N ALA A 84 -2.91 -12.23 -11.19
CA ALA A 84 -3.43 -12.43 -9.84
C ALA A 84 -2.70 -13.56 -9.10
N LEU A 85 -2.42 -14.69 -9.77
CA LEU A 85 -1.59 -15.77 -9.20
C LEU A 85 -0.19 -15.28 -8.83
N VAL A 86 0.50 -14.62 -9.77
CA VAL A 86 1.84 -14.06 -9.51
C VAL A 86 1.78 -13.06 -8.37
N PHE A 87 0.77 -12.20 -8.33
CA PHE A 87 0.65 -11.18 -7.29
C PHE A 87 0.42 -11.80 -5.91
N ARG A 88 -0.37 -12.88 -5.80
CA ARG A 88 -0.51 -13.64 -4.55
C ARG A 88 0.81 -14.24 -4.11
N GLU A 89 1.58 -14.85 -5.00
CA GLU A 89 2.91 -15.39 -4.67
C GLU A 89 3.92 -14.29 -4.28
N VAL A 90 3.79 -13.10 -4.86
CA VAL A 90 4.57 -11.95 -4.41
C VAL A 90 4.18 -11.57 -2.98
N LEU A 91 2.88 -11.54 -2.65
CA LEU A 91 2.42 -11.21 -1.29
C LEU A 91 2.89 -12.23 -0.26
N THR A 92 2.87 -13.53 -0.58
CA THR A 92 3.39 -14.59 0.30
C THR A 92 4.89 -14.40 0.54
N TRP A 93 5.66 -14.16 -0.52
CA TRP A 93 7.10 -13.93 -0.37
C TRP A 93 7.43 -12.65 0.43
N LEU A 94 6.70 -11.55 0.18
CA LEU A 94 6.83 -10.32 0.98
C LEU A 94 6.47 -10.54 2.46
N ALA A 95 5.60 -11.50 2.77
CA ALA A 95 5.27 -11.83 4.15
C ALA A 95 6.48 -12.44 4.91
N GLU A 96 7.37 -13.11 4.19
CA GLU A 96 8.49 -13.87 4.74
C GLU A 96 9.79 -13.07 4.88
N GLU A 97 9.97 -12.05 4.05
CA GLU A 97 11.16 -11.17 4.06
C GLU A 97 11.29 -10.33 5.34
N GLU A 98 12.48 -10.33 5.96
CA GLU A 98 12.68 -9.67 7.27
C GLU A 98 12.51 -8.14 7.19
N GLY A 99 12.98 -7.52 6.10
CA GLY A 99 12.77 -6.08 5.88
C GLY A 99 11.29 -5.70 5.82
N MET A 100 10.46 -6.58 5.24
CA MET A 100 9.02 -6.37 5.12
C MET A 100 8.29 -6.62 6.44
N LYS A 101 8.72 -7.63 7.22
CA LYS A 101 8.25 -7.84 8.60
C LYS A 101 8.55 -6.64 9.49
N LEU A 102 9.74 -6.04 9.39
CA LEU A 102 10.12 -4.85 10.14
C LEU A 102 9.21 -3.66 9.82
N ASP A 103 8.85 -3.46 8.55
CA ASP A 103 7.90 -2.41 8.17
C ASP A 103 6.51 -2.64 8.74
N ARG A 104 6.00 -3.89 8.73
CA ARG A 104 4.72 -4.21 9.37
C ARG A 104 4.75 -3.97 10.89
N ARG A 105 5.87 -4.32 11.56
CA ARG A 105 6.07 -4.00 12.99
C ARG A 105 6.10 -2.49 13.25
N ARG A 106 6.74 -1.70 12.37
CA ARG A 106 6.74 -0.22 12.45
C ARG A 106 5.34 0.34 12.28
N LEU A 107 4.56 -0.16 11.31
CA LEU A 107 3.18 0.26 11.11
C LEU A 107 2.34 0.02 12.37
N ALA A 108 2.39 -1.20 12.93
CA ALA A 108 1.68 -1.53 14.17
C ALA A 108 2.07 -0.58 15.32
N LYS A 109 3.36 -0.30 15.50
CA LYS A 109 3.83 0.66 16.52
C LYS A 109 3.29 2.08 16.30
N VAL A 110 3.29 2.56 15.07
CA VAL A 110 2.77 3.89 14.73
C VAL A 110 1.25 3.96 14.96
N CYS A 111 0.50 2.94 14.57
CA CYS A 111 -0.95 2.92 14.77
C CYS A 111 -1.37 2.83 16.25
N CYS A 112 -0.58 2.17 17.09
CA CYS A 112 -0.85 2.04 18.53
C CYS A 112 -0.29 3.20 19.37
N ALA A 113 0.51 4.10 18.79
CA ALA A 113 1.03 5.25 19.51
C ALA A 113 -0.11 6.22 19.92
N PRO A 114 -0.10 6.75 21.17
CA PRO A 114 -1.08 7.74 21.59
C PRO A 114 -0.91 9.03 20.79
N GLN A 115 -2.02 9.73 20.49
CA GLN A 115 -2.04 10.91 19.61
C GLN A 115 -0.98 12.00 19.91
N PRO A 116 -0.62 12.28 21.19
CA PRO A 116 0.43 13.26 21.49
C PRO A 116 1.84 12.87 21.00
N GLN A 117 2.07 11.58 20.71
CA GLN A 117 3.37 11.04 20.27
C GLN A 117 3.39 10.73 18.76
N LEU A 118 2.24 10.85 18.08
CA LEU A 118 2.15 10.68 16.64
C LEU A 118 2.80 11.87 15.92
N PRO A 119 3.54 11.62 14.82
CA PRO A 119 3.95 12.68 13.90
C PRO A 119 2.75 13.58 13.54
N VAL A 120 2.98 14.88 13.41
CA VAL A 120 1.92 15.88 13.12
C VAL A 120 1.06 15.47 11.92
N GLN A 121 1.64 14.82 10.92
CA GLN A 121 0.97 14.33 9.71
C GLN A 121 -0.05 13.20 9.97
N LEU A 122 0.03 12.54 11.12
CA LEU A 122 -0.82 11.42 11.54
C LEU A 122 -1.86 11.82 12.59
N GLN A 123 -1.81 13.06 13.10
CA GLN A 123 -2.78 13.54 14.08
C GLN A 123 -4.19 13.59 13.46
N GLY A 124 -5.11 12.82 14.04
CA GLY A 124 -6.48 12.67 13.56
C GLY A 124 -6.63 11.79 12.31
N ALA A 125 -5.58 11.10 11.88
CA ALA A 125 -5.69 10.11 10.80
C ALA A 125 -6.44 8.87 11.32
N PRO A 126 -7.45 8.36 10.60
CA PRO A 126 -8.13 7.13 10.96
C PRO A 126 -7.16 5.94 10.95
N LYS A 127 -7.23 5.11 11.98
CA LYS A 127 -6.40 3.90 12.09
C LYS A 127 -6.84 2.84 11.06
N PRO A 128 -5.90 2.01 10.56
CA PRO A 128 -6.25 0.81 9.78
C PRO A 128 -7.24 -0.08 10.54
N ALA A 129 -8.17 -0.72 9.82
CA ALA A 129 -9.33 -1.39 10.40
C ALA A 129 -8.94 -2.56 11.30
N THR A 130 -8.02 -3.44 10.88
CA THR A 130 -7.58 -4.57 11.72
C THR A 130 -6.85 -4.11 12.98
N LEU A 131 -6.15 -2.97 12.90
CA LEU A 131 -5.44 -2.35 14.04
C LEU A 131 -6.32 -1.46 14.91
N ALA A 132 -7.54 -1.12 14.48
CA ALA A 132 -8.52 -0.38 15.28
C ALA A 132 -9.36 -1.31 16.16
N ALA A 133 -9.44 -2.60 15.82
CA ALA A 133 -10.18 -3.63 16.53
C ALA A 133 -9.34 -4.39 17.59
N SER A 134 -8.09 -3.96 17.82
CA SER A 134 -7.12 -4.56 18.76
C SER A 134 -6.90 -3.69 19.98
#